data_AF-A0A1H6K813-F1
#
_entry.id   AF-A0A1H6K813-F1
#
_cell.length_a   1.000
_cell.length_b   1.000
_cell.length_c   1.000
_cell.angle_alpha   90.00
_cell.angle_beta   90.00
_cell.angle_gamma   90.00
#
_symmetry.space_group_name_H-M   'P 1'
#
loop_
_entity.id
_entity.type
_entity.pdbx_description
1 polymer ?
#
loop_
_entity_poly.entity_id
_entity_poly.type
_entity_poly.pdbx_seq_one_letter_code
_entity_poly.pdbx_strand_id
1 'polypeptide(L)'
;MADTHSPLDQLADISEPALQTGFALAPLWWLLLISGLAALAYLLLRLYKRWRYFAARRQALQLLEQISIEPDAAAQINQLLKRVLQHYQPLHPALTMPVQQWQSWLAQQHNKPLPDLTRLLYQAGSDTSANEQFYQFAKAWLSNYRGKAQTTATNSSEAANA
;
A
#
# COMPACT_ATOMS: atom_id res chain seq x y z
N MET A 1 -41.32 46.89 -75.45
CA MET A 1 -41.74 46.12 -74.26
C MET A 1 -40.46 45.81 -73.50
N ALA A 2 -40.19 46.56 -72.42
CA ALA A 2 -39.02 46.36 -71.59
C ALA A 2 -39.55 45.93 -70.22
N ASP A 3 -39.46 44.64 -69.93
CA ASP A 3 -39.86 44.07 -68.66
C ASP A 3 -38.85 44.53 -67.60
N THR A 4 -39.27 45.51 -66.80
CA THR A 4 -38.53 45.99 -65.64
C THR A 4 -38.62 44.95 -64.54
N HIS A 5 -37.76 43.93 -64.60
CA HIS A 5 -37.47 43.12 -63.43
C HIS A 5 -36.84 44.04 -62.38
N SER A 6 -37.62 44.32 -61.33
CA SER A 6 -37.20 45.17 -60.21
C SER A 6 -35.99 44.51 -59.53
N PRO A 7 -34.85 45.21 -59.39
CA PRO A 7 -33.68 44.67 -58.69
C PRO A 7 -33.95 44.44 -57.18
N LEU A 8 -35.11 44.86 -56.68
CA LEU A 8 -35.59 44.63 -55.32
C LEU A 8 -36.16 43.22 -55.12
N ASP A 9 -36.55 42.50 -56.19
CA ASP A 9 -36.99 41.10 -56.09
C ASP A 9 -35.84 40.13 -55.76
N GLN A 10 -34.58 40.58 -55.91
CA GLN A 10 -33.39 39.80 -55.54
C GLN A 10 -32.97 39.99 -54.07
N LEU A 11 -33.65 40.86 -53.30
CA LEU A 11 -33.30 41.11 -51.90
C LEU A 11 -33.95 40.13 -50.90
N ALA A 12 -34.78 39.20 -51.38
CA ALA A 12 -35.47 38.23 -50.52
C ALA A 12 -34.67 36.95 -50.22
N ASP A 13 -33.40 36.86 -50.61
CA ASP A 13 -32.61 35.63 -50.41
C ASP A 13 -31.22 35.87 -49.82
N ILE A 14 -31.18 36.60 -48.71
CA ILE A 14 -30.12 36.40 -47.71
C ILE A 14 -30.70 35.47 -46.65
N SER A 15 -30.80 34.20 -47.02
CA SER A 15 -31.02 33.10 -46.08
C SER A 15 -29.93 33.16 -45.00
N GLU A 16 -30.31 33.65 -43.80
CA GLU A 16 -29.48 33.61 -42.61
C GLU A 16 -29.10 32.15 -42.39
N PRO A 17 -27.80 31.76 -42.45
CA PRO A 17 -27.46 30.38 -42.20
C PRO A 17 -27.89 30.14 -40.76
N ALA A 18 -28.92 29.31 -40.57
CA ALA A 18 -29.35 28.89 -39.25
C ALA A 18 -28.07 28.53 -38.51
N LEU A 19 -27.66 29.39 -37.55
CA LEU A 19 -26.47 29.16 -36.77
C LEU A 19 -26.72 27.79 -36.18
N GLN A 20 -25.98 26.80 -36.67
CA GLN A 20 -26.07 25.45 -36.17
C GLN A 20 -25.55 25.56 -34.75
N THR A 21 -26.47 25.78 -33.82
CA THR A 21 -26.29 25.74 -32.37
C THR A 21 -25.90 24.34 -31.92
N GLY A 22 -25.73 23.40 -32.85
CA GLY A 22 -24.68 22.40 -32.75
C GLY A 22 -23.32 23.03 -33.01
N PHE A 23 -22.82 23.85 -32.07
CA PHE A 23 -21.39 23.80 -31.80
C PHE A 23 -21.14 22.34 -31.49
N ALA A 24 -20.71 21.57 -32.49
CA ALA A 24 -20.31 20.18 -32.34
C ALA A 24 -19.18 20.25 -31.33
N LEU A 25 -19.55 20.14 -30.06
CA LEU A 25 -18.65 20.20 -28.93
C LEU A 25 -17.70 19.06 -29.22
N ALA A 26 -16.56 19.42 -29.81
CA ALA A 26 -15.83 18.53 -30.69
C ALA A 26 -15.69 17.18 -29.98
N PRO A 27 -15.87 16.03 -30.65
CA PRO A 27 -15.75 14.72 -29.99
C PRO A 27 -14.43 14.56 -29.19
N LEU A 28 -13.44 15.41 -29.46
CA LEU A 28 -12.23 15.63 -28.65
C LEU A 28 -12.47 16.02 -27.18
N TRP A 29 -13.52 16.76 -26.83
CA TRP A 29 -13.81 17.09 -25.43
C TRP A 29 -14.18 15.86 -24.63
N TRP A 30 -14.89 14.90 -25.23
CA TRP A 30 -15.14 13.60 -24.61
C TRP A 30 -13.83 12.83 -24.38
N LEU A 31 -12.87 12.89 -25.31
CA LEU A 31 -11.54 12.31 -25.11
C LEU A 31 -10.81 12.97 -23.93
N LEU A 32 -10.86 14.30 -23.79
CA LEU A 32 -10.28 15.00 -22.65
C LEU A 32 -10.98 14.64 -21.33
N LEU A 33 -12.31 14.52 -21.34
CA LEU A 33 -13.12 14.15 -20.18
C LEU A 33 -12.81 12.72 -19.74
N ILE A 34 -12.76 11.78 -20.69
CA ILE A 34 -12.40 10.38 -20.45
C ILE A 34 -10.95 10.29 -19.96
N SER A 35 -10.03 11.02 -20.59
CA SER A 35 -8.62 11.04 -20.19
C SER A 35 -8.45 11.59 -18.77
N GLY A 36 -9.13 12.70 -18.44
CA GLY A 36 -9.16 13.27 -17.10
C GLY A 36 -9.74 12.31 -16.07
N LEU A 37 -10.84 11.63 -16.40
CA LEU A 37 -11.46 10.64 -15.52
C LEU A 37 -10.56 9.41 -15.32
N ALA A 38 -9.91 8.93 -16.37
CA ALA A 38 -8.96 7.83 -16.31
C ALA A 38 -7.73 8.20 -15.48
N ALA A 39 -7.18 9.40 -15.66
CA ALA A 39 -6.07 9.90 -14.86
C ALA A 39 -6.46 10.03 -13.39
N LEU A 40 -7.66 10.53 -13.10
CA LEU A 40 -8.18 10.64 -11.74
C LEU A 40 -8.39 9.27 -11.10
N ALA A 41 -9.00 8.34 -11.82
CA ALA A 41 -9.17 6.95 -11.37
C ALA A 41 -7.82 6.28 -11.12
N TYR A 42 -6.84 6.47 -11.99
CA TYR A 42 -5.48 5.97 -11.82
C TYR A 42 -4.82 6.56 -10.56
N LEU A 43 -4.95 7.87 -10.35
CA LEU A 43 -4.45 8.54 -9.15
C LEU A 43 -5.10 7.97 -7.89
N LEU A 44 -6.43 7.84 -7.89
CA LEU A 44 -7.20 7.29 -6.78
C LEU A 44 -6.79 5.85 -6.48
N LEU A 45 -6.63 4.99 -7.49
CA LEU A 45 -6.17 3.61 -7.31
C LEU A 45 -4.74 3.56 -6.74
N ARG A 46 -3.85 4.42 -7.21
CA ARG A 46 -2.47 4.52 -6.72
C ARG A 46 -2.45 5.00 -5.27
N LEU A 47 -3.25 6.02 -4.95
CA LEU A 47 -3.39 6.55 -3.60
C LEU A 47 -4.02 5.52 -2.67
N TYR A 48 -5.05 4.81 -3.13
CA TYR A 48 -5.74 3.76 -2.37
C TYR A 48 -4.81 2.59 -2.07
N LYS A 49 -4.04 2.10 -3.06
CA LYS A 49 -3.01 1.08 -2.81
C LYS A 49 -2.02 1.57 -1.76
N ARG A 50 -1.51 2.80 -1.92
CA ARG A 50 -0.55 3.40 -0.99
C ARG A 50 -1.15 3.55 0.42
N TRP A 51 -2.40 3.99 0.53
CA TRP A 51 -3.15 4.11 1.78
C TRP A 51 -3.39 2.76 2.43
N ARG A 52 -3.78 1.72 1.68
CA ARG A 52 -3.94 0.34 2.20
C ARG A 52 -2.65 -0.16 2.84
N TYR A 53 -1.49 0.10 2.21
CA TYR A 53 -0.18 -0.25 2.78
C TYR A 53 0.12 0.47 4.10
N PHE A 54 -0.29 1.73 4.25
CA PHE A 54 -0.12 2.48 5.50
C PHE A 54 -1.17 2.11 6.55
N ALA A 55 -2.39 1.77 6.13
CA ALA A 55 -3.49 1.39 7.02
C ALA A 55 -3.21 0.06 7.74
N ALA A 56 -2.71 -0.96 7.03
CA ALA A 56 -2.33 -2.24 7.64
C ALA A 56 -1.26 -2.07 8.73
N ARG A 57 -0.27 -1.22 8.49
CA ARG A 57 0.74 -0.85 9.49
C ARG A 57 0.12 -0.14 10.69
N ARG A 58 -0.78 0.81 10.46
CA ARG A 58 -1.44 1.57 11.53
C ARG A 58 -2.32 0.67 12.41
N GLN A 59 -3.07 -0.23 11.78
CA GLN A 59 -3.86 -1.25 12.48
C GLN A 59 -2.96 -2.17 13.32
N ALA A 60 -1.86 -2.66 12.75
CA ALA A 60 -0.92 -3.50 13.48
C ALA A 60 -0.29 -2.75 14.68
N LEU A 61 0.01 -1.45 14.57
CA LEU A 61 0.48 -0.65 15.71
C LEU A 61 -0.58 -0.49 16.79
N GLN A 62 -1.85 -0.29 16.42
CA GLN A 62 -2.95 -0.20 17.39
C GLN A 62 -3.19 -1.53 18.12
N LEU A 63 -3.13 -2.65 17.38
CA LEU A 63 -3.20 -4.00 17.95
C LEU A 63 -2.03 -4.24 18.92
N LEU A 64 -0.82 -3.81 18.55
CA LEU A 64 0.36 -3.94 19.41
C LEU A 64 0.18 -3.20 20.75
N GLU A 65 -0.44 -2.01 20.75
CA GLU A 65 -0.74 -1.26 21.97
C GLU A 65 -1.76 -1.98 22.85
N GLN A 66 -2.81 -2.58 22.28
CA GLN A 66 -3.79 -3.37 23.06
C GLN A 66 -3.17 -4.62 23.69
N ILE A 67 -2.33 -5.33 22.93
CA ILE A 67 -1.72 -6.59 23.35
C ILE A 67 -0.73 -6.38 24.53
N SER A 68 -0.12 -5.20 24.64
CA SER A 68 0.87 -4.91 25.69
C SER A 68 0.31 -5.02 27.13
N ILE A 69 -1.01 -5.03 27.28
CA ILE A 69 -1.71 -5.06 28.57
C ILE A 69 -2.07 -6.50 28.99
N GLU A 70 -2.02 -7.47 28.07
CA GLU A 70 -2.41 -8.85 28.34
C GLU A 70 -1.28 -9.71 28.95
N PRO A 71 -1.63 -10.71 29.78
CA PRO A 71 -0.65 -11.62 30.38
C PRO A 71 0.15 -12.43 29.34
N ASP A 72 -0.44 -12.68 28.16
CA ASP A 72 0.20 -13.37 27.03
C ASP A 72 0.73 -12.40 25.95
N ALA A 73 1.07 -11.16 26.34
CA ALA A 73 1.57 -10.13 25.42
C ALA A 73 2.69 -10.65 24.50
N ALA A 74 3.65 -11.40 25.05
CA ALA A 74 4.73 -12.07 24.32
C ALA A 74 4.26 -12.90 23.11
N ALA A 75 3.36 -13.84 23.35
CA ALA A 75 2.86 -14.77 22.33
C ALA A 75 2.08 -14.03 21.24
N GLN A 76 1.24 -13.08 21.67
CA GLN A 76 0.41 -12.30 20.78
C GLN A 76 1.22 -11.31 19.92
N ILE A 77 2.24 -10.66 20.49
CA ILE A 77 3.17 -9.82 19.72
C ILE A 77 3.86 -10.66 18.63
N ASN A 78 4.33 -11.86 18.96
CA ASN A 78 4.96 -12.75 17.97
C ASN A 78 3.98 -13.17 16.86
N GLN A 79 2.78 -13.59 17.22
CA GLN A 79 1.73 -13.91 16.25
C GLN A 79 1.38 -12.72 15.35
N LEU A 80 1.32 -11.51 15.93
CA LEU A 80 1.07 -10.28 15.18
C LEU A 80 2.19 -10.02 14.16
N LEU A 81 3.46 -10.14 14.55
CA LEU A 81 4.59 -9.98 13.63
C LEU A 81 4.55 -11.00 12.49
N LYS A 82 4.29 -12.28 12.80
CA LYS A 82 4.14 -13.32 11.78
C LYS A 82 2.96 -13.05 10.84
N ARG A 83 1.81 -12.62 11.37
CA ARG A 83 0.63 -12.25 10.56
C ARG A 83 0.91 -11.06 9.66
N VAL A 84 1.62 -10.05 10.16
CA VAL A 84 2.07 -8.91 9.36
C VAL A 84 3.01 -9.41 8.25
N LEU A 85 4.01 -10.21 8.58
CA LEU A 85 4.91 -10.77 7.58
C LEU A 85 4.14 -11.55 6.50
N GLN A 86 3.19 -12.40 6.90
CA GLN A 86 2.33 -13.15 5.98
C GLN A 86 1.48 -12.26 5.08
N HIS A 87 0.94 -11.16 5.63
CA HIS A 87 0.13 -10.21 4.86
C HIS A 87 0.94 -9.51 3.76
N TYR A 88 2.19 -9.15 4.05
CA TYR A 88 3.07 -8.47 3.09
C TYR A 88 3.82 -9.46 2.16
N GLN A 89 4.19 -10.63 2.66
CA GLN A 89 4.97 -11.66 1.96
C GLN A 89 4.49 -13.08 2.32
N PRO A 90 3.39 -13.55 1.72
CA PRO A 90 2.80 -14.85 2.05
C PRO A 90 3.70 -16.06 1.73
N LEU A 91 4.67 -15.91 0.82
CA LEU A 91 5.64 -16.95 0.44
C LEU A 91 6.97 -16.88 1.22
N HIS A 92 7.08 -16.04 2.27
CA HIS A 92 8.35 -15.89 2.96
C HIS A 92 8.71 -17.17 3.75
N PRO A 93 9.92 -17.74 3.58
CA PRO A 93 10.34 -18.95 4.30
C PRO A 93 10.38 -18.80 5.84
N ALA A 94 10.34 -17.58 6.36
CA ALA A 94 10.40 -17.30 7.79
C ALA A 94 9.09 -17.62 8.52
N LEU A 95 7.99 -17.83 7.79
CA LEU A 95 6.70 -18.24 8.37
C LEU A 95 6.73 -19.69 8.86
N THR A 96 7.46 -20.56 8.16
CA THR A 96 7.59 -21.99 8.48
C THR A 96 8.76 -22.29 9.42
N MET A 97 9.60 -21.28 9.72
CA MET A 97 10.77 -21.44 10.56
C MET A 97 10.41 -21.68 12.04
N PRO A 98 11.18 -22.53 12.75
CA PRO A 98 11.08 -22.66 14.20
C PRO A 98 11.45 -21.36 14.92
N VAL A 99 10.95 -21.18 16.15
CA VAL A 99 11.08 -19.94 16.95
C VAL A 99 12.51 -19.41 17.03
N GLN A 100 13.51 -20.29 17.17
CA GLN A 100 14.92 -19.89 17.25
C GLN A 100 15.46 -19.28 15.95
N GLN A 101 15.11 -19.86 14.80
CA GLN A 101 15.50 -19.33 13.49
C GLN A 101 14.74 -18.04 13.15
N TRP A 102 13.48 -17.97 13.58
CA TRP A 102 12.69 -16.74 13.50
C TRP A 102 13.31 -15.60 14.32
N GLN A 103 13.76 -15.88 15.54
CA GLN A 103 14.45 -14.92 16.41
C GLN A 103 15.75 -14.42 15.77
N SER A 104 16.59 -15.31 15.25
CA SER A 104 17.86 -14.92 14.63
C SER A 104 17.62 -14.07 13.38
N TRP A 105 16.62 -14.42 12.57
CA TRP A 105 16.20 -13.60 11.42
C TRP A 105 15.68 -12.22 11.85
N LEU A 106 14.83 -12.14 12.87
CA LEU A 106 14.33 -10.86 13.40
C LEU A 106 15.47 -9.97 13.88
N ALA A 107 16.43 -10.53 14.61
CA ALA A 107 17.60 -9.81 15.09
C ALA A 107 18.45 -9.21 13.94
N GLN A 108 18.48 -9.86 12.78
CA GLN A 108 19.15 -9.32 11.58
C GLN A 108 18.37 -8.17 10.92
N GLN A 109 17.05 -8.09 11.10
CA GLN A 109 16.24 -7.03 10.50
C GLN A 109 16.39 -5.68 11.22
N HIS A 110 16.74 -5.69 12.50
CA HIS A 110 16.82 -4.46 13.28
C HIS A 110 17.84 -4.56 14.43
N ASN A 111 18.67 -3.52 14.59
CA ASN A 111 19.77 -3.48 15.56
C ASN A 111 19.34 -3.23 17.02
N LYS A 112 18.06 -3.49 17.36
CA LYS A 112 17.58 -3.37 18.75
C LYS A 112 17.80 -4.69 19.49
N PRO A 113 18.07 -4.64 20.81
CA PRO A 113 18.22 -5.83 21.62
C PRO A 113 16.90 -6.61 21.60
N LEU A 114 16.98 -7.87 21.17
CA LEU A 114 15.86 -8.80 21.15
C LEU A 114 16.04 -9.78 22.32
N PRO A 115 15.08 -9.88 23.25
CA PRO A 115 15.14 -10.87 24.33
C PRO A 115 15.00 -12.30 23.77
N ASP A 116 15.32 -13.30 24.60
CA ASP A 116 15.17 -14.71 24.20
C ASP A 116 13.69 -15.07 24.03
N LEU A 117 13.23 -15.06 22.78
CA LEU A 117 11.86 -15.36 22.40
C LEU A 117 11.45 -16.77 22.82
N THR A 118 12.38 -17.72 22.76
CA THR A 118 12.09 -19.11 23.16
C THR A 118 11.68 -19.14 24.63
N ARG A 119 12.46 -18.48 25.48
CA ARG A 119 12.16 -18.40 26.90
C ARG A 119 10.85 -17.63 27.16
N LEU A 120 10.69 -16.49 26.52
CA LEU A 120 9.56 -15.58 26.69
C LEU A 120 8.21 -16.16 26.22
N LEU A 121 8.22 -17.06 25.23
CA LEU A 121 7.01 -17.70 24.68
C LEU A 121 6.63 -18.99 25.41
N TYR A 122 7.61 -19.75 25.90
CA TYR A 122 7.39 -21.05 26.52
C TYR A 122 7.37 -21.02 28.05
N GLN A 123 8.03 -20.03 28.68
CA GLN A 123 7.90 -19.78 30.11
C GLN A 123 6.84 -18.70 30.29
N ALA A 124 5.63 -19.12 30.64
CA ALA A 124 4.59 -18.23 31.16
C ALA A 124 5.04 -17.71 32.53
N GLY A 125 5.94 -16.73 32.51
CA GLY A 125 6.61 -16.16 33.66
C GLY A 125 6.80 -14.67 33.40
N SER A 126 6.34 -13.87 34.35
CA SER A 126 6.18 -12.42 34.35
C SER A 126 7.50 -11.64 34.27
N ASP A 127 8.29 -11.84 33.22
CA ASP A 127 9.43 -10.99 32.91
C ASP A 127 8.90 -9.74 32.18
N THR A 128 8.25 -8.84 32.93
CA THR A 128 7.67 -7.58 32.44
C THR A 128 8.71 -6.77 31.65
N SER A 129 9.97 -6.76 32.11
CA SER A 129 11.08 -6.08 31.43
C SER A 129 11.41 -6.69 30.06
N ALA A 130 11.40 -8.03 29.94
CA ALA A 130 11.62 -8.70 28.67
C ALA A 130 10.43 -8.52 27.70
N ASN A 131 9.21 -8.50 28.23
CA ASN A 131 8.01 -8.18 27.46
C ASN A 131 8.04 -6.74 26.93
N GLU A 132 8.44 -5.77 27.75
CA GLU A 132 8.63 -4.38 27.33
C GLU A 132 9.71 -4.25 26.25
N GLN A 133 10.86 -4.92 26.42
CA GLN A 133 11.91 -4.95 25.40
C GLN A 133 11.39 -5.53 24.07
N PHE A 134 10.63 -6.63 24.14
CA PHE A 134 10.04 -7.23 22.95
C PHE A 134 9.00 -6.32 22.29
N TYR A 135 8.17 -5.63 23.08
CA TYR A 135 7.24 -4.61 22.59
C TYR A 135 7.99 -3.46 21.90
N GLN A 136 9.05 -2.93 22.50
CA GLN A 136 9.84 -1.83 21.93
C GLN A 136 10.57 -2.24 20.64
N PHE A 137 11.00 -3.49 20.56
CA PHE A 137 11.53 -4.08 19.34
C PHE A 137 10.44 -4.20 18.27
N ALA A 138 9.31 -4.83 18.60
CA ALA A 138 8.16 -5.02 17.70
C ALA A 138 7.66 -3.69 17.14
N LYS A 139 7.50 -2.68 18.00
CA LYS A 139 7.10 -1.32 17.61
C LYS A 139 8.08 -0.70 16.63
N ALA A 140 9.38 -0.80 16.91
CA ALA A 140 10.41 -0.25 16.03
C ALA A 140 10.46 -0.97 14.68
N TRP A 141 10.45 -2.31 14.69
CA TRP A 141 10.42 -3.11 13.48
C TRP A 141 9.20 -2.78 12.63
N LEU A 142 7.99 -2.79 13.22
CA LEU A 142 6.74 -2.50 12.52
C LEU A 142 6.69 -1.05 11.99
N SER A 143 7.34 -0.12 12.71
CA SER A 143 7.48 1.26 12.26
C SER A 143 8.46 1.44 11.10
N ASN A 144 9.45 0.57 10.96
CA ASN A 144 10.41 0.62 9.87
C ASN A 144 10.07 -0.36 8.73
N TYR A 145 9.13 -1.27 8.94
CA TYR A 145 8.75 -2.28 7.96
C TYR A 145 7.99 -1.65 6.80
N ARG A 146 8.60 -1.71 5.60
CA ARG A 146 8.06 -1.12 4.36
C ARG A 146 7.50 -2.18 3.39
N GLY A 147 7.24 -3.39 3.89
CA GLY A 147 6.71 -4.51 3.09
C GLY A 147 7.77 -5.28 2.27
N LYS A 148 9.05 -4.94 2.44
CA LYS A 148 10.18 -5.69 1.87
C LYS A 148 11.04 -6.21 3.03
N ALA A 149 10.71 -7.40 3.52
CA ALA A 149 11.62 -8.13 4.40
C ALA A 149 12.73 -8.74 3.54
N GLN A 150 13.97 -8.73 4.04
CA GLN A 150 15.06 -9.43 3.38
C GLN A 150 14.82 -10.94 3.52
N THR A 151 14.62 -11.62 2.39
CA THR A 151 14.72 -13.07 2.33
C THR A 151 16.19 -13.42 2.52
N THR A 152 16.53 -14.16 3.58
CA THR A 152 17.90 -14.64 3.88
C THR A 152 18.45 -15.66 2.86
N ALA A 153 17.99 -15.59 1.61
CA ALA A 153 18.43 -16.40 0.48
C ALA A 153 19.46 -15.65 -0.37
N THR A 154 20.43 -15.01 0.27
CA THR A 154 21.61 -14.46 -0.40
C THR A 154 22.75 -14.53 0.60
N ASN A 155 23.88 -15.13 0.19
CA ASN A 155 25.19 -15.19 0.87
C ASN A 155 25.65 -16.58 1.36
N SER A 156 25.41 -17.68 0.63
CA SER A 156 26.20 -18.91 0.86
C SER A 156 26.62 -19.69 -0.39
N SER A 157 26.34 -19.24 -1.63
CA SER A 157 26.81 -19.93 -2.84
C SER A 157 27.96 -19.24 -3.59
N GLU A 158 28.51 -18.12 -3.09
CA GLU A 158 29.59 -17.37 -3.76
C GLU A 158 30.91 -17.36 -2.96
N ALA A 159 31.09 -18.32 -2.04
CA ALA A 159 32.36 -18.53 -1.32
C ALA A 159 32.93 -19.96 -1.50
N ALA A 160 32.35 -20.76 -2.40
CA ALA A 160 32.70 -22.18 -2.59
C ALA A 160 33.00 -22.59 -4.05
N ASN A 161 33.42 -21.64 -4.89
CA ASN A 161 34.23 -21.89 -6.10
C ASN A 161 35.43 -20.95 -5.95
N ALA A 162 36.60 -21.39 -5.48
CA ALA A 162 37.50 -22.37 -6.11
C ALA A 162 37.78 -22.01 -7.56
#